data_AF-A0A538G7K9-F1
#
_entry.id   AF-A0A538G7K9-F1
#
_cell.length_a   1.000
_cell.length_b   1.000
_cell.length_c   1.000
_cell.angle_alpha   90.00
_cell.angle_beta   90.00
_cell.angle_gamma   90.00
#
_symmetry.space_group_name_H-M   'P 1'
#
loop_
_entity.id
_entity.type
_entity.pdbx_description
1 polymer ?
#
loop_
_entity_poly.entity_id
_entity_poly.type
_entity_poly.pdbx_seq_one_letter_code
_entity_poly.pdbx_strand_id
1 'polypeptide(L)'
;MGDQGVCSLPPMSALNAIRQAGLYGRTVARVAPRGFRERGGDPALATERIVFVAGSPRSGTTFLAGAVGSQPGFVDLGEVRPVKASIERWTSLPEAEAAAELRSTLERVRRLSFVRDLRPVEQTPELSFVVGAAVRAYPQATVLHIIRDGRDVVCSLLEQGWLREREGRDDVGQPYGSYHRSWVEPGRRDEFIRAREATRAAWAWRRYLTAARAAPEHTLELRYEEIAADPAAVAERIARRLDADPAPLAEALAAVHSRSIGRWRRDLTAEQVEDVEREAGPLLRELGYA
;
A
#
# COMPACT_ATOMS: atom_id res chain seq x y z
N MET A 1 -31.64 34.15 -0.87
CA MET A 1 -32.16 32.86 -1.38
C MET A 1 -31.26 32.48 -2.54
N GLY A 2 -30.14 31.83 -2.21
CA GLY A 2 -29.05 31.54 -3.15
C GLY A 2 -28.99 30.05 -3.40
N ASP A 3 -29.19 29.69 -4.66
CA ASP A 3 -29.30 28.36 -5.22
C ASP A 3 -28.01 27.54 -4.98
N GLN A 4 -28.07 26.54 -4.10
CA GLN A 4 -27.02 25.54 -3.94
C GLN A 4 -27.18 24.51 -5.05
N GLY A 5 -26.43 24.71 -6.14
CA GLY A 5 -26.26 23.71 -7.19
C GLY A 5 -25.71 22.41 -6.60
N VAL A 6 -26.60 21.46 -6.34
CA VAL A 6 -26.25 20.07 -6.03
C VAL A 6 -25.47 19.54 -7.22
N CYS A 7 -24.16 19.34 -7.05
CA CYS A 7 -23.32 18.68 -8.03
C CYS A 7 -23.77 17.21 -8.10
N SER A 8 -24.75 16.93 -8.96
CA SER A 8 -25.23 15.58 -9.24
C SER A 8 -24.17 14.85 -10.05
N LEU A 9 -23.48 13.91 -9.41
CA LEU A 9 -22.60 12.97 -10.11
C LEU A 9 -23.41 12.28 -11.22
N PRO A 10 -22.86 12.14 -12.44
CA PRO A 10 -23.57 11.48 -13.53
C PRO A 10 -23.96 10.05 -13.11
N PRO A 11 -25.14 9.55 -13.54
CA PRO A 11 -25.60 8.22 -13.16
C PRO A 11 -24.58 7.15 -13.57
N MET A 12 -24.25 6.27 -12.63
CA MET A 12 -23.32 5.17 -12.87
C MET A 12 -23.90 4.26 -13.98
N SER A 13 -23.13 4.04 -15.05
CA SER A 13 -23.55 3.10 -16.09
C SER A 13 -23.68 1.68 -15.52
N ALA A 14 -24.59 0.87 -16.08
CA ALA A 14 -24.77 -0.52 -15.66
C ALA A 14 -23.46 -1.33 -15.73
N LEU A 15 -22.63 -1.07 -16.76
CA LEU A 15 -21.30 -1.68 -16.90
C LEU A 15 -20.36 -1.28 -15.76
N ASN A 16 -20.36 -0.01 -15.36
CA ASN A 16 -19.55 0.46 -14.23
C ASN A 16 -20.03 -0.15 -12.91
N ALA A 17 -21.35 -0.27 -12.71
CA ALA A 17 -21.92 -0.91 -11.53
C ALA A 17 -21.53 -2.40 -11.44
N ILE A 18 -21.61 -3.15 -12.54
CA ILE A 18 -21.18 -4.56 -12.61
C ILE A 18 -19.69 -4.69 -12.31
N ARG A 19 -18.84 -3.83 -12.92
CA ARG A 19 -17.40 -3.82 -12.67
C ARG A 19 -17.11 -3.57 -11.19
N GLN A 20 -17.76 -2.57 -10.59
CA GLN A 20 -17.62 -2.24 -9.17
C GLN A 20 -18.04 -3.42 -8.28
N ALA A 21 -19.21 -4.00 -8.51
CA ALA A 21 -19.67 -5.18 -7.77
C ALA A 21 -18.65 -6.34 -7.84
N GLY A 22 -18.05 -6.57 -9.01
CA GLY A 22 -16.99 -7.57 -9.18
C GLY A 22 -15.72 -7.31 -8.36
N LEU A 23 -15.32 -6.05 -8.18
CA LEU A 23 -14.16 -5.68 -7.35
C LEU A 23 -14.42 -5.98 -5.87
N TYR A 24 -15.62 -5.66 -5.38
CA TYR A 24 -16.05 -6.00 -4.01
C TYR A 24 -16.11 -7.51 -3.83
N GLY A 25 -16.78 -8.23 -4.73
CA GLY A 25 -16.94 -9.69 -4.65
C GLY A 25 -15.60 -10.43 -4.57
N ARG A 26 -14.61 -10.05 -5.38
CA ARG A 26 -13.26 -10.64 -5.33
C ARG A 26 -12.53 -10.37 -4.01
N THR A 27 -12.70 -9.18 -3.45
CA THR A 27 -12.09 -8.84 -2.15
C THR A 27 -12.77 -9.63 -1.02
N VAL A 28 -14.10 -9.65 -1.02
CA VAL A 28 -14.92 -10.35 -0.02
C VAL A 28 -14.62 -11.85 -0.01
N ALA A 29 -14.57 -12.49 -1.18
CA ALA A 29 -14.27 -13.91 -1.29
C ALA A 29 -12.89 -14.28 -0.70
N ARG A 30 -11.91 -13.37 -0.76
CA ARG A 30 -10.58 -13.54 -0.17
C ARG A 30 -10.57 -13.33 1.35
N VAL A 31 -11.30 -12.33 1.84
CA VAL A 31 -11.24 -11.88 3.25
C VAL A 31 -12.19 -12.68 4.15
N ALA A 32 -13.40 -13.01 3.68
CA ALA A 32 -14.42 -13.66 4.51
C ALA A 32 -13.94 -14.96 5.21
N PRO A 33 -13.17 -15.86 4.56
CA PRO A 33 -12.65 -17.06 5.23
C PRO A 33 -11.72 -16.77 6.42
N ARG A 34 -11.11 -15.57 6.47
CA ARG A 34 -10.23 -15.15 7.58
C ARG A 34 -11.05 -14.71 8.80
N GLY A 35 -12.21 -14.10 8.57
CA GLY A 35 -13.11 -13.61 9.63
C GLY A 35 -13.75 -14.71 10.48
N PHE A 36 -14.01 -15.89 9.92
CA PHE A 36 -14.63 -16.99 10.65
C PHE A 36 -13.69 -17.73 11.62
N ARG A 37 -12.40 -17.35 11.67
CA ARG A 37 -11.39 -18.04 12.49
C ARG A 37 -11.28 -17.48 13.90
N GLU A 38 -11.69 -16.24 14.11
CA GLU A 38 -11.52 -15.53 15.37
C GLU A 38 -12.78 -14.74 15.72
N ARG A 39 -13.03 -14.54 17.02
CA ARG A 39 -14.01 -13.56 17.48
C ARG A 39 -13.28 -12.26 17.75
N GLY A 40 -13.77 -11.18 17.16
CA GLY A 40 -13.24 -9.85 17.38
C GLY A 40 -13.80 -9.16 18.63
N GLY A 41 -13.47 -7.87 18.74
CA GLY A 41 -13.92 -6.99 19.82
C GLY A 41 -15.08 -6.09 19.38
N ASP A 42 -15.12 -4.88 19.95
CA ASP A 42 -16.09 -3.86 19.55
C ASP A 42 -15.87 -3.43 18.09
N PRO A 43 -16.87 -3.58 17.20
CA PRO A 43 -16.74 -3.19 15.81
C PRO A 43 -16.38 -1.72 15.58
N ALA A 44 -16.86 -0.81 16.41
CA ALA A 44 -16.57 0.63 16.28
C ALA A 44 -15.10 0.92 16.62
N LEU A 45 -14.58 0.34 17.71
CA LEU A 45 -13.18 0.49 18.09
C LEU A 45 -12.25 -0.15 17.06
N ALA A 46 -12.61 -1.34 16.55
CA ALA A 46 -11.87 -2.02 15.48
C ALA A 46 -11.78 -1.16 14.22
N THR A 47 -12.89 -0.48 13.84
CA THR A 47 -12.92 0.45 12.71
C THR A 47 -11.99 1.64 12.90
N GLU A 48 -12.10 2.37 14.01
CA GLU A 48 -11.37 3.62 14.20
C GLU A 48 -9.85 3.41 14.30
N ARG A 49 -9.42 2.25 14.82
CA ARG A 49 -8.01 1.91 15.00
C ARG A 49 -7.38 1.21 13.79
N ILE A 50 -7.97 1.23 12.59
CA ILE A 50 -7.44 0.59 11.37
C ILE A 50 -5.92 0.77 11.19
N VAL A 51 -5.26 -0.28 10.70
CA VAL A 51 -3.85 -0.24 10.34
C VAL A 51 -3.71 -0.15 8.83
N PHE A 52 -2.94 0.82 8.36
CA PHE A 52 -2.56 0.94 6.95
C PHE A 52 -1.10 0.53 6.78
N VAL A 53 -0.81 -0.36 5.84
CA VAL A 53 0.57 -0.69 5.48
C VAL A 53 0.93 0.05 4.19
N ALA A 54 1.79 1.05 4.31
CA ALA A 54 2.25 1.91 3.23
C ALA A 54 3.69 1.61 2.83
N GLY A 55 4.07 2.00 1.62
CA GLY A 55 5.41 1.79 1.05
C GLY A 55 5.36 1.37 -0.40
N SER A 56 6.53 1.30 -1.04
CA SER A 56 6.62 0.86 -2.44
C SER A 56 6.23 -0.61 -2.56
N PRO A 57 5.52 -1.02 -3.63
CA PRO A 57 5.43 -2.42 -4.00
C PRO A 57 6.81 -3.08 -3.96
N ARG A 58 6.84 -4.35 -3.53
CA ARG A 58 8.06 -5.17 -3.39
C ARG A 58 8.99 -4.78 -2.23
N SER A 59 8.60 -3.83 -1.38
CA SER A 59 9.32 -3.49 -0.12
C SER A 59 8.97 -4.40 1.06
N GLY A 60 8.09 -5.39 0.86
CA GLY A 60 7.61 -6.27 1.94
C GLY A 60 6.26 -5.86 2.54
N THR A 61 5.50 -4.99 1.88
CA THR A 61 4.17 -4.54 2.34
C THR A 61 3.22 -5.72 2.62
N THR A 62 3.09 -6.66 1.69
CA THR A 62 2.24 -7.86 1.86
C THR A 62 2.69 -8.76 3.01
N PHE A 63 4.01 -8.90 3.19
CA PHE A 63 4.57 -9.67 4.29
C PHE A 63 4.23 -9.02 5.64
N LEU A 64 4.46 -7.71 5.77
CA LEU A 64 4.16 -6.96 6.99
C LEU A 64 2.66 -6.96 7.31
N ALA A 65 1.80 -6.73 6.31
CA ALA A 65 0.35 -6.77 6.49
C ALA A 65 -0.15 -8.17 6.88
N GLY A 66 0.41 -9.22 6.28
CA GLY A 66 0.11 -10.60 6.65
C GLY A 66 0.53 -10.90 8.09
N ALA A 67 1.73 -10.47 8.51
CA ALA A 67 2.23 -10.67 9.87
C ALA A 67 1.38 -9.95 10.93
N VAL A 68 0.97 -8.70 10.68
CA VAL A 68 0.08 -7.97 11.60
C VAL A 68 -1.35 -8.51 11.55
N GLY A 69 -1.85 -8.82 10.36
CA GLY A 69 -3.21 -9.29 10.15
C GLY A 69 -3.46 -10.75 10.53
N SER A 70 -2.42 -11.50 10.89
CA SER A 70 -2.51 -12.85 11.48
C SER A 70 -2.52 -12.83 13.01
N GLN A 71 -2.41 -11.65 13.63
CA GLN A 71 -2.40 -11.53 15.09
C GLN A 71 -3.83 -11.60 15.65
N PRO A 72 -4.00 -12.10 16.89
CA PRO A 72 -5.32 -12.17 17.52
C PRO A 72 -6.07 -10.84 17.49
N GLY A 73 -7.30 -10.85 16.97
CA GLY A 73 -8.16 -9.66 16.87
C GLY A 73 -7.88 -8.75 15.66
N PHE A 74 -6.95 -9.13 14.79
CA PHE A 74 -6.66 -8.43 13.54
C PHE A 74 -7.17 -9.21 12.32
N VAL A 75 -7.28 -8.53 11.19
CA VAL A 75 -7.54 -9.18 9.90
C VAL A 75 -6.79 -8.48 8.77
N ASP A 76 -5.94 -9.23 8.06
CA ASP A 76 -5.37 -8.76 6.80
C ASP A 76 -6.47 -8.68 5.73
N LEU A 77 -6.75 -7.47 5.24
CA LEU A 77 -7.66 -7.24 4.12
C LEU A 77 -6.98 -7.53 2.77
N GLY A 78 -5.65 -7.54 2.72
CA GLY A 78 -4.83 -7.57 1.50
C GLY A 78 -5.01 -6.31 0.64
N GLU A 79 -4.61 -6.38 -0.64
CA GLU A 79 -4.89 -5.32 -1.62
C GLU A 79 -6.39 -5.23 -1.87
N VAL A 80 -7.04 -4.21 -1.32
CA VAL A 80 -8.49 -4.00 -1.45
C VAL A 80 -8.77 -3.44 -2.85
N ARG A 81 -9.32 -4.26 -3.74
CA ARG A 81 -9.48 -3.89 -5.15
C ARG A 81 -10.35 -2.65 -5.38
N PRO A 82 -11.46 -2.44 -4.65
CA PRO A 82 -12.21 -1.18 -4.71
C PRO A 82 -11.36 0.05 -4.32
N VAL A 83 -10.50 -0.07 -3.31
CA VAL A 83 -9.56 0.99 -2.91
C VAL A 83 -8.59 1.26 -4.04
N LYS A 84 -7.89 0.24 -4.53
CA LYS A 84 -6.92 0.34 -5.63
C LYS A 84 -7.51 0.99 -6.88
N ALA A 85 -8.73 0.61 -7.26
CA ALA A 85 -9.42 1.17 -8.42
C ALA A 85 -9.87 2.64 -8.23
N SER A 86 -9.89 3.15 -7.00
CA SER A 86 -10.35 4.51 -6.67
C SER A 86 -9.21 5.48 -6.35
N ILE A 87 -7.97 5.01 -6.17
CA ILE A 87 -6.83 5.87 -5.78
C ILE A 87 -6.66 7.06 -6.71
N GLU A 88 -6.63 6.85 -8.03
CA GLU A 88 -6.46 7.94 -9.00
C GLU A 88 -7.51 9.04 -8.83
N ARG A 89 -8.76 8.65 -8.56
CA ARG A 89 -9.83 9.61 -8.30
C ARG A 89 -9.64 10.30 -6.95
N TRP A 90 -9.29 9.58 -5.90
CA TRP A 90 -9.08 10.17 -4.58
C TRP A 90 -7.89 11.13 -4.54
N THR A 91 -6.85 10.90 -5.34
CA THR A 91 -5.72 11.82 -5.47
C THR A 91 -6.08 13.15 -6.13
N SER A 92 -7.21 13.24 -6.85
CA SER A 92 -7.68 14.48 -7.49
C SER A 92 -8.79 15.20 -6.72
N LEU A 93 -9.32 14.58 -5.66
CA LEU A 93 -10.36 15.18 -4.83
C LEU A 93 -9.77 16.04 -3.70
N PRO A 94 -10.57 16.97 -3.14
CA PRO A 94 -10.30 17.52 -1.81
C PRO A 94 -10.16 16.38 -0.80
N GLU A 95 -9.17 16.47 0.09
CA GLU A 95 -8.83 15.42 1.05
C GLU A 95 -10.04 14.98 1.89
N ALA A 96 -10.94 15.91 2.21
CA ALA A 96 -12.16 15.62 2.96
C ALA A 96 -13.13 14.67 2.25
N GLU A 97 -13.28 14.84 0.94
CA GLU A 97 -14.14 14.00 0.11
C GLU A 97 -13.50 12.64 -0.13
N ALA A 98 -12.19 12.63 -0.41
CA ALA A 98 -11.39 11.40 -0.51
C ALA A 98 -11.49 10.56 0.78
N ALA A 99 -11.41 11.20 1.95
CA ALA A 99 -11.55 10.54 3.25
C ALA A 99 -12.93 9.90 3.43
N ALA A 100 -14.00 10.63 3.09
CA ALA A 100 -15.37 10.13 3.19
C ALA A 100 -15.60 8.89 2.29
N GLU A 101 -15.07 8.93 1.07
CA GLU A 101 -15.21 7.82 0.13
C GLU A 101 -14.35 6.61 0.48
N LEU A 102 -13.11 6.84 0.93
CA LEU A 102 -12.22 5.79 1.40
C LEU A 102 -12.88 5.05 2.57
N ARG A 103 -13.40 5.80 3.56
CA ARG A 103 -14.13 5.23 4.70
C ARG A 103 -15.34 4.41 4.25
N SER A 104 -16.17 4.97 3.38
CA SER A 104 -17.35 4.28 2.83
C SER A 104 -16.99 2.98 2.11
N THR A 105 -15.91 3.00 1.34
CA THR A 105 -15.39 1.85 0.59
C THR A 105 -14.91 0.74 1.53
N LEU A 106 -14.08 1.07 2.51
CA LEU A 106 -13.54 0.09 3.46
C LEU A 106 -14.64 -0.47 4.36
N GLU A 107 -15.55 0.35 4.87
CA GLU A 107 -16.68 -0.13 5.69
C GLU A 107 -17.60 -1.08 4.92
N ARG A 108 -17.80 -0.84 3.62
CA ARG A 108 -18.55 -1.76 2.76
C ARG A 108 -17.80 -3.08 2.58
N VAL A 109 -16.49 -3.07 2.34
CA VAL A 109 -15.68 -4.29 2.28
C VAL A 109 -15.76 -5.08 3.58
N ARG A 110 -15.58 -4.42 4.73
CA ARG A 110 -15.62 -5.06 6.05
C ARG A 110 -16.98 -5.65 6.38
N ARG A 111 -18.06 -4.93 6.06
CA ARG A 111 -19.43 -5.42 6.22
C ARG A 111 -19.71 -6.67 5.37
N LEU A 112 -19.36 -6.62 4.09
CA LEU A 112 -19.61 -7.73 3.17
C LEU A 112 -18.70 -8.94 3.43
N SER A 113 -17.55 -8.73 4.08
CA SER A 113 -16.62 -9.80 4.46
C SER A 113 -16.87 -10.37 5.85
N PHE A 114 -17.85 -9.83 6.60
CA PHE A 114 -18.20 -10.27 7.97
C PHE A 114 -17.03 -10.17 8.98
N VAL A 115 -16.20 -9.13 8.86
CA VAL A 115 -15.00 -8.93 9.70
C VAL A 115 -15.04 -7.62 10.50
N ARG A 116 -16.24 -7.13 10.83
CA ARG A 116 -16.42 -5.79 11.41
C ARG A 116 -15.90 -5.69 12.85
N ASP A 117 -15.87 -6.80 13.57
CA ASP A 117 -15.36 -6.95 14.92
C ASP A 117 -13.83 -7.11 14.97
N LEU A 118 -13.19 -7.42 13.84
CA LEU A 118 -11.73 -7.53 13.72
C LEU A 118 -11.11 -6.21 13.25
N ARG A 119 -9.94 -5.89 13.82
CA ARG A 119 -9.16 -4.71 13.46
C ARG A 119 -8.53 -4.89 12.08
N PRO A 120 -8.94 -4.11 11.07
CA PRO A 120 -8.46 -4.30 9.71
C PRO A 120 -7.02 -3.84 9.54
N VAL A 121 -6.27 -4.59 8.74
CA VAL A 121 -4.97 -4.22 8.17
C VAL A 121 -5.17 -4.08 6.66
N GLU A 122 -5.14 -2.86 6.15
CA GLU A 122 -5.27 -2.57 4.72
C GLU A 122 -3.87 -2.46 4.10
N GLN A 123 -3.66 -3.13 2.98
CA GLN A 123 -2.39 -3.11 2.26
C GLN A 123 -2.63 -2.98 0.77
N THR A 124 -3.00 -1.78 0.33
CA THR A 124 -2.88 -1.38 -1.08
C THR A 124 -1.70 -0.42 -1.20
N PRO A 125 -0.60 -0.76 -1.91
CA PRO A 125 0.58 0.12 -1.97
C PRO A 125 0.23 1.54 -2.42
N GLU A 126 -0.70 1.68 -3.38
CA GLU A 126 -1.19 2.94 -3.92
C GLU A 126 -1.89 3.83 -2.88
N LEU A 127 -2.34 3.26 -1.74
CA LEU A 127 -2.85 4.04 -0.61
C LEU A 127 -1.80 5.03 -0.08
N SER A 128 -0.51 4.78 -0.31
CA SER A 128 0.59 5.72 0.00
C SER A 128 0.33 7.13 -0.54
N PHE A 129 -0.39 7.27 -1.67
CA PHE A 129 -0.71 8.57 -2.28
C PHE A 129 -1.91 9.29 -1.66
N VAL A 130 -2.65 8.65 -0.75
CA VAL A 130 -3.83 9.20 -0.09
C VAL A 130 -3.79 8.97 1.43
N VAL A 131 -2.58 8.85 2.01
CA VAL A 131 -2.41 8.65 3.46
C VAL A 131 -3.06 9.77 4.28
N GLY A 132 -2.99 11.03 3.83
CA GLY A 132 -3.69 12.16 4.47
C GLY A 132 -5.20 11.91 4.58
N ALA A 133 -5.83 11.51 3.47
CA ALA A 133 -7.24 11.14 3.46
C ALA A 133 -7.54 9.92 4.34
N ALA A 134 -6.63 8.94 4.40
CA ALA A 134 -6.78 7.74 5.24
C ALA A 134 -6.78 8.08 6.74
N VAL A 135 -5.86 8.91 7.22
CA VAL A 135 -5.82 9.32 8.64
C VAL A 135 -6.92 10.32 8.99
N ARG A 136 -7.37 11.12 8.01
CA ARG A 136 -8.56 11.98 8.16
C ARG A 136 -9.85 11.16 8.27
N ALA A 137 -9.94 10.06 7.52
CA ALA A 137 -11.06 9.12 7.58
C ALA A 137 -11.12 8.37 8.91
N TYR A 138 -9.95 8.08 9.49
CA TYR A 138 -9.77 7.30 10.70
C TYR A 138 -8.72 7.96 11.62
N PRO A 139 -9.13 8.90 12.49
CA PRO A 139 -8.19 9.68 13.31
C PRO A 139 -7.39 8.86 14.33
N GLN A 140 -7.75 7.61 14.59
CA GLN A 140 -6.98 6.70 15.45
C GLN A 140 -6.18 5.66 14.65
N ALA A 141 -6.11 5.82 13.33
CA ALA A 141 -5.35 4.91 12.48
C ALA A 141 -3.86 4.96 12.77
N THR A 142 -3.21 3.84 12.50
CA THR A 142 -1.75 3.73 12.47
C THR A 142 -1.32 3.41 11.05
N VAL A 143 -0.33 4.14 10.55
CA VAL A 143 0.33 3.84 9.27
C VAL A 143 1.65 3.16 9.57
N LEU A 144 1.83 1.93 9.12
CA LEU A 144 3.12 1.24 9.13
C LEU A 144 3.77 1.48 7.76
N HIS A 145 4.79 2.34 7.71
CA HIS A 145 5.51 2.66 6.48
C HIS A 145 6.76 1.78 6.39
N ILE A 146 6.73 0.78 5.51
CA ILE A 146 7.87 -0.11 5.30
C ILE A 146 8.80 0.42 4.20
N ILE A 147 10.06 0.54 4.57
CA ILE A 147 11.16 1.03 3.74
C ILE A 147 12.12 -0.12 3.46
N ARG A 148 12.64 -0.19 2.25
CA ARG A 148 13.64 -1.17 1.81
C ARG A 148 14.60 -0.49 0.84
N ASP A 149 15.84 -0.96 0.76
CA ASP A 149 16.80 -0.50 -0.24
C ASP A 149 16.16 -0.48 -1.64
N GLY A 150 16.08 0.70 -2.23
CA GLY A 150 15.43 0.92 -3.52
C GLY A 150 16.04 0.07 -4.63
N ARG A 151 17.33 -0.26 -4.55
CA ARG A 151 18.02 -1.11 -5.54
C ARG A 151 17.52 -2.55 -5.48
N ASP A 152 17.28 -3.10 -4.29
CA ASP A 152 16.65 -4.43 -4.14
C ASP A 152 15.18 -4.43 -4.58
N VAL A 153 14.46 -3.34 -4.32
CA VAL A 153 13.08 -3.17 -4.79
C VAL A 153 13.04 -3.14 -6.33
N VAL A 154 13.97 -2.41 -6.96
CA VAL A 154 14.10 -2.37 -8.42
C VAL A 154 14.35 -3.76 -8.99
N CYS A 155 15.24 -4.57 -8.39
CA CYS A 155 15.43 -5.97 -8.82
C CYS A 155 14.09 -6.71 -8.91
N SER A 156 13.28 -6.63 -7.85
CA SER A 156 12.02 -7.33 -7.81
C SER A 156 10.97 -6.76 -8.78
N LEU A 157 10.97 -5.45 -9.01
CA LEU A 157 10.08 -4.83 -10.00
C LEU A 157 10.44 -5.24 -11.44
N LEU A 158 11.73 -5.31 -11.77
CA LEU A 158 12.23 -5.79 -13.07
C LEU A 158 11.87 -7.27 -13.31
N GLU A 159 11.95 -8.11 -12.27
CA GLU A 159 11.51 -9.51 -12.34
C GLU A 159 10.02 -9.63 -12.67
N GLN A 160 9.18 -8.77 -12.07
CA GLN A 160 7.75 -8.76 -12.36
C GLN A 160 7.44 -8.23 -13.78
N GLY A 161 8.25 -7.29 -14.27
CA GLY A 161 8.10 -6.71 -15.60
C GLY A 161 6.82 -5.87 -15.75
N TRP A 162 6.29 -5.30 -14.67
CA TRP A 162 5.06 -4.48 -14.72
C TRP A 162 5.24 -3.17 -15.49
N LEU A 163 6.47 -2.65 -15.52
CA LEU A 163 6.86 -1.40 -16.18
C LEU A 163 7.65 -1.64 -17.48
N ARG A 164 7.68 -2.89 -17.97
CA ARG A 164 8.22 -3.29 -19.26
C ARG A 164 7.12 -3.35 -20.29
N GLU A 165 7.42 -3.01 -21.54
CA GLU A 165 6.50 -3.27 -22.66
C GLU A 165 6.16 -4.76 -22.73
N ARG A 166 4.90 -5.08 -22.44
CA ARG A 166 4.35 -6.42 -22.49
C ARG A 166 2.82 -6.37 -22.56
N GLU A 167 2.24 -7.43 -23.11
CA GLU A 167 0.79 -7.60 -23.05
C GLU A 167 0.32 -7.92 -21.63
N GLY A 168 -0.89 -7.47 -21.31
CA GLY A 168 -1.58 -7.78 -20.06
C GLY A 168 -1.98 -6.54 -19.26
N ARG A 169 -2.74 -6.81 -18.19
CA ARG A 169 -3.23 -5.81 -17.25
C ARG A 169 -3.08 -6.34 -15.83
N ASP A 170 -3.02 -5.43 -14.87
CA ASP A 170 -3.11 -5.77 -13.46
C ASP A 170 -4.54 -6.21 -13.07
N ASP A 171 -4.72 -6.46 -11.79
CA ASP A 171 -5.93 -7.02 -11.20
C ASP A 171 -7.11 -6.03 -11.11
N VAL A 172 -6.89 -4.75 -11.45
CA VAL A 172 -7.91 -3.70 -11.59
C VAL A 172 -8.03 -3.18 -13.03
N GLY A 173 -7.21 -3.67 -13.96
CA GLY A 173 -7.29 -3.41 -15.40
C GLY A 173 -6.25 -2.41 -15.94
N GLN A 174 -5.28 -1.99 -15.14
CA GLN A 174 -4.21 -1.09 -15.56
C GLN A 174 -3.22 -1.82 -16.47
N PRO A 175 -2.90 -1.30 -17.66
CA PRO A 175 -2.03 -1.98 -18.62
C PRO A 175 -0.58 -2.00 -18.14
N TYR A 176 0.12 -3.13 -18.30
CA TYR A 176 1.57 -3.17 -18.17
C TYR A 176 2.24 -2.38 -19.30
N GLY A 177 3.45 -1.86 -19.06
CA GLY A 177 4.19 -1.08 -20.06
C GLY A 177 4.83 0.20 -19.54
N SER A 178 5.32 1.01 -20.48
CA SER A 178 5.92 2.33 -20.24
C SER A 178 4.91 3.43 -19.94
N TYR A 179 3.61 3.16 -20.03
CA TYR A 179 2.57 4.14 -19.79
C TYR A 179 2.69 4.76 -18.40
N HIS A 180 2.65 6.10 -18.35
CA HIS A 180 2.68 6.81 -17.08
C HIS A 180 1.52 6.38 -16.19
N ARG A 181 1.78 6.37 -14.89
CA ARG A 181 0.81 6.09 -13.84
C ARG A 181 0.34 7.41 -13.23
N SER A 182 -0.76 7.38 -12.49
CA SER A 182 -1.29 8.58 -11.80
C SER A 182 -0.28 9.21 -10.84
N TRP A 183 0.64 8.42 -10.28
CA TRP A 183 1.68 8.87 -9.37
C TRP A 183 2.91 9.52 -10.05
N VAL A 184 3.03 9.46 -11.37
CA VAL A 184 4.09 10.13 -12.12
C VAL A 184 3.80 11.63 -12.16
N GLU A 185 4.80 12.45 -11.84
CA GLU A 185 4.71 13.91 -11.85
C GLU A 185 4.22 14.40 -13.22
N PRO A 186 3.19 15.26 -13.30
CA PRO A 186 2.60 15.69 -14.57
C PRO A 186 3.63 16.24 -15.58
N GLY A 187 4.60 17.03 -15.10
CA GLY A 187 5.65 17.62 -15.92
C GLY A 187 6.72 16.66 -16.43
N ARG A 188 6.75 15.41 -15.95
CA ARG A 188 7.76 14.42 -16.36
C ARG A 188 7.16 13.12 -16.95
N ARG A 189 5.89 13.14 -17.38
CA ARG A 189 5.21 11.96 -17.96
C ARG A 189 5.90 11.43 -19.22
N ASP A 190 6.30 12.33 -20.11
CA ASP A 190 7.01 11.98 -21.34
C ASP A 190 8.40 11.38 -21.06
N GLU A 191 9.09 11.93 -20.06
CA GLU A 191 10.36 11.40 -19.59
C GLU A 191 10.18 9.97 -19.07
N PHE A 192 9.17 9.74 -18.22
CA PHE A 192 8.86 8.41 -17.70
C PHE A 192 8.60 7.38 -18.81
N ILE A 193 7.81 7.76 -19.83
CA ILE A 193 7.49 6.86 -20.96
C ILE A 193 8.77 6.47 -21.72
N ARG A 194 9.67 7.43 -21.97
CA ARG A 194 10.93 7.18 -22.69
C ARG A 194 12.02 6.55 -21.83
N ALA A 195 11.89 6.61 -20.51
CA ALA A 195 12.89 6.09 -19.58
C ALA A 195 13.04 4.58 -19.68
N ARG A 196 14.23 4.08 -19.31
CA ARG A 196 14.47 2.64 -19.18
C ARG A 196 13.68 2.07 -18.00
N GLU A 197 13.42 0.76 -18.05
CA GLU A 197 12.61 0.10 -17.02
C GLU A 197 13.18 0.27 -15.61
N ALA A 198 14.51 0.18 -15.43
CA ALA A 198 15.16 0.39 -14.14
C ALA A 198 14.94 1.80 -13.58
N THR A 199 15.00 2.81 -14.45
CA THR A 199 14.66 4.21 -14.09
C THR A 199 13.19 4.30 -13.67
N ARG A 200 12.25 3.72 -14.44
CA ARG A 200 10.81 3.71 -14.08
C ARG A 200 10.55 3.00 -12.75
N ALA A 201 11.25 1.91 -12.46
CA ALA A 201 11.13 1.17 -11.22
C ALA A 201 11.68 1.98 -10.02
N ALA A 202 12.84 2.63 -10.17
CA ALA A 202 13.41 3.52 -9.17
C ALA A 202 12.49 4.71 -8.90
N TRP A 203 11.89 5.25 -9.96
CA TRP A 203 10.89 6.32 -9.89
C TRP A 203 9.68 5.89 -9.07
N ALA A 204 9.12 4.71 -9.36
CA ALA A 204 8.01 4.15 -8.58
C ALA A 204 8.40 4.10 -7.10
N TRP A 205 9.51 3.45 -6.76
CA TRP A 205 9.99 3.35 -5.38
C TRP A 205 10.08 4.71 -4.70
N ARG A 206 10.74 5.70 -5.34
CA ARG A 206 10.85 7.06 -4.82
C ARG A 206 9.48 7.68 -4.54
N ARG A 207 8.56 7.61 -5.50
CA ARG A 207 7.23 8.23 -5.38
C ARG A 207 6.39 7.63 -4.27
N TYR A 208 6.40 6.31 -4.12
CA TYR A 208 5.67 5.63 -3.04
C TYR A 208 6.20 6.02 -1.66
N LEU A 209 7.52 5.99 -1.45
CA LEU A 209 8.13 6.33 -0.16
C LEU A 209 7.92 7.79 0.20
N THR A 210 8.06 8.71 -0.75
CA THR A 210 7.77 10.13 -0.51
C THR A 210 6.30 10.34 -0.14
N ALA A 211 5.36 9.70 -0.84
CA ALA A 211 3.94 9.88 -0.59
C ALA A 211 3.50 9.31 0.77
N ALA A 212 4.03 8.16 1.18
CA ALA A 212 3.70 7.53 2.46
C ALA A 212 4.05 8.37 3.70
N ARG A 213 4.88 9.41 3.55
CA ARG A 213 5.29 10.34 4.62
C ARG A 213 4.29 11.46 4.91
N ALA A 214 3.14 11.51 4.23
CA ALA A 214 2.19 12.61 4.33
C ALA A 214 1.56 12.83 5.73
N ALA A 215 1.60 11.84 6.63
CA ALA A 215 1.01 11.93 7.97
C ALA A 215 1.98 11.43 9.07
N PRO A 216 3.09 12.13 9.35
CA PRO A 216 4.16 11.64 10.22
C PRO A 216 3.68 11.29 11.64
N GLU A 217 2.69 12.00 12.19
CA GLU A 217 2.14 11.74 13.53
C GLU A 217 1.41 10.38 13.62
N HIS A 218 0.89 9.88 12.51
CA HIS A 218 0.23 8.58 12.43
C HIS A 218 1.17 7.46 12.01
N THR A 219 2.40 7.78 11.60
CA THR A 219 3.30 6.84 10.92
C THR A 219 4.36 6.28 11.84
N LEU A 220 4.53 4.96 11.80
CA LEU A 220 5.70 4.24 12.29
C LEU A 220 6.51 3.74 11.09
N GLU A 221 7.70 4.31 10.87
CA GLU A 221 8.62 3.86 9.83
C GLU A 221 9.41 2.63 10.28
N LEU A 222 9.51 1.64 9.39
CA LEU A 222 10.15 0.36 9.62
C LEU A 222 11.04 0.02 8.43
N ARG A 223 12.22 -0.54 8.67
CA ARG A 223 13.08 -1.04 7.59
C ARG A 223 12.91 -2.54 7.41
N TYR A 224 12.79 -2.99 6.17
CA TYR A 224 12.78 -4.41 5.83
C TYR A 224 14.04 -5.12 6.35
N GLU A 225 15.18 -4.43 6.28
CA GLU A 225 16.46 -4.94 6.77
C GLU A 225 16.51 -5.03 8.30
N GLU A 226 15.84 -4.12 9.03
CA GLU A 226 15.71 -4.20 10.50
C GLU A 226 14.87 -5.41 10.90
N ILE A 227 13.77 -5.68 10.19
CA ILE A 227 12.92 -6.85 10.44
C ILE A 227 13.72 -8.15 10.26
N ALA A 228 14.59 -8.20 9.24
CA ALA A 228 15.44 -9.37 8.99
C ALA A 228 16.58 -9.52 10.00
N ALA A 229 17.09 -8.41 10.53
CA ALA A 229 18.18 -8.43 11.52
C ALA A 229 17.67 -8.78 12.92
N ASP A 230 16.57 -8.18 13.35
CA ASP A 230 15.99 -8.38 14.68
C ASP A 230 14.45 -8.27 14.63
N PRO A 231 13.76 -9.37 14.25
CA PRO A 231 12.30 -9.38 14.15
C PRO A 231 11.62 -9.15 15.51
N ALA A 232 12.26 -9.53 16.62
CA ALA A 232 11.72 -9.35 17.97
C ALA A 232 11.69 -7.87 18.36
N ALA A 233 12.79 -7.13 18.17
CA ALA A 233 12.83 -5.70 18.45
C ALA A 233 11.82 -4.90 17.58
N VAL A 234 11.65 -5.30 16.31
CA VAL A 234 10.64 -4.68 15.44
C VAL A 234 9.22 -5.02 15.90
N ALA A 235 8.96 -6.27 16.28
CA ALA A 235 7.67 -6.69 16.83
C ALA A 235 7.30 -5.87 18.06
N GLU A 236 8.23 -5.63 18.99
CA GLU A 236 7.97 -4.80 20.18
C GLU A 236 7.56 -3.36 19.82
N ARG A 237 8.21 -2.75 18.83
CA ARG A 237 7.87 -1.39 18.36
C ARG A 237 6.45 -1.36 17.76
N ILE A 238 6.12 -2.33 16.90
CA ILE A 238 4.80 -2.42 16.28
C ILE A 238 3.73 -2.72 17.33
N ALA A 239 3.94 -3.74 18.16
CA ALA A 239 3.03 -4.16 19.21
C ALA A 239 2.72 -3.03 20.19
N ARG A 240 3.72 -2.24 20.59
CA ARG A 240 3.53 -1.03 21.41
C ARG A 240 2.66 0.01 20.71
N ARG A 241 2.90 0.29 19.42
CA ARG A 241 2.11 1.26 18.65
C ARG A 241 0.67 0.79 18.42
N LEU A 242 0.48 -0.51 18.29
CA LEU A 242 -0.80 -1.13 18.02
C LEU A 242 -1.54 -1.59 19.27
N ASP A 243 -0.95 -1.58 20.46
CA ASP A 243 -1.54 -2.17 21.68
C ASP A 243 -1.89 -3.66 21.46
N ALA A 244 -0.88 -4.42 21.03
CA ALA A 244 -0.97 -5.85 20.71
C ALA A 244 0.12 -6.65 21.45
N ASP A 245 0.05 -7.98 21.39
CA ASP A 245 1.10 -8.86 21.95
C ASP A 245 2.32 -8.93 21.01
N PRO A 246 3.54 -8.60 21.48
CA PRO A 246 4.73 -8.70 20.65
C PRO A 246 5.17 -10.13 20.32
N ALA A 247 4.85 -11.12 21.16
CA ALA A 247 5.37 -12.48 21.00
C ALA A 247 4.90 -13.18 19.70
N PRO A 248 3.59 -13.31 19.41
CA PRO A 248 3.11 -13.93 18.17
C PRO A 248 3.45 -13.07 16.93
N LEU A 249 3.67 -11.76 17.11
CA LEU A 249 4.13 -10.89 16.03
C LEU A 249 5.61 -11.13 15.70
N ALA A 250 6.46 -11.32 16.71
CA ALA A 250 7.87 -11.66 16.51
C ALA A 250 8.03 -12.98 15.74
N GLU A 251 7.23 -14.00 16.08
CA GLU A 251 7.21 -15.27 15.36
C GLU A 251 6.81 -15.09 13.88
N ALA A 252 5.76 -14.30 13.61
CA ALA A 252 5.34 -14.01 12.24
C ALA A 252 6.40 -13.22 11.45
N LEU A 253 7.06 -12.25 12.09
CA LEU A 253 8.12 -11.46 11.47
C LEU A 253 9.41 -12.25 11.24
N ALA A 254 9.69 -13.29 12.03
CA ALA A 254 10.84 -14.16 11.83
C ALA A 254 10.82 -14.93 10.50
N ALA A 255 9.65 -15.03 9.85
CA ALA A 255 9.52 -15.64 8.52
C ALA A 255 10.02 -14.76 7.35
N VAL A 256 10.58 -13.58 7.63
CA VAL A 256 11.08 -12.63 6.63
C VAL A 256 12.17 -13.24 5.72
N HIS A 257 12.12 -12.90 4.43
CA HIS A 257 13.04 -13.43 3.42
C HIS A 257 14.34 -12.62 3.33
N SER A 258 15.30 -12.93 4.20
CA SER A 258 16.61 -12.27 4.26
C SER A 258 17.48 -12.43 2.99
N ARG A 259 17.31 -13.53 2.22
CA ARG A 259 18.08 -13.80 0.98
C ARG A 259 17.94 -12.74 -0.11
N SER A 260 16.90 -11.92 0.00
CA SER A 260 16.62 -10.87 -0.97
C SER A 260 17.30 -9.54 -0.63
N ILE A 261 17.95 -9.42 0.53
CA ILE A 261 18.67 -8.21 0.97
C ILE A 261 20.05 -8.16 0.29
N GLY A 262 20.36 -7.01 -0.31
CA GLY A 262 21.62 -6.76 -1.01
C GLY A 262 21.76 -7.52 -2.33
N ARG A 263 20.68 -8.15 -2.83
CA ARG A 263 20.68 -8.94 -4.07
C ARG A 263 20.99 -8.09 -5.30
N TRP A 264 20.73 -6.79 -5.22
CA TRP A 264 21.01 -5.84 -6.30
C TRP A 264 22.46 -5.84 -6.78
N ARG A 265 23.41 -6.15 -5.91
CA ARG A 265 24.84 -6.24 -6.25
C ARG A 265 25.16 -7.32 -7.27
N ARG A 266 24.32 -8.36 -7.34
CA ARG A 266 24.43 -9.47 -8.28
C ARG A 266 23.44 -9.35 -9.43
N ASP A 267 22.24 -8.87 -9.14
CA ASP A 267 21.10 -8.97 -10.06
C ASP A 267 20.94 -7.74 -10.97
N LEU A 268 21.46 -6.57 -10.58
CA LEU A 268 21.47 -5.38 -11.43
C LEU A 268 22.79 -5.25 -12.19
N THR A 269 22.71 -4.84 -13.45
CA THR A 269 23.89 -4.39 -14.21
C THR A 269 24.37 -3.03 -13.71
N ALA A 270 25.63 -2.66 -14.00
CA ALA A 270 26.17 -1.34 -13.64
C ALA A 270 25.29 -0.19 -14.18
N GLU A 271 24.83 -0.31 -15.43
CA GLU A 271 23.94 0.66 -16.07
C GLU A 271 22.56 0.76 -15.37
N GLN A 272 22.03 -0.35 -14.89
CA GLN A 272 20.79 -0.34 -14.11
C GLN A 272 21.00 0.30 -12.73
N VAL A 273 22.15 0.06 -12.07
CA VAL A 273 22.49 0.75 -10.82
C VAL A 273 22.60 2.25 -11.05
N GLU A 274 23.26 2.69 -12.13
CA GLU A 274 23.34 4.11 -12.50
C GLU A 274 21.95 4.73 -12.76
N ASP A 275 21.02 3.98 -13.34
CA ASP A 275 19.63 4.40 -13.48
C ASP A 275 18.92 4.63 -12.16
N VAL A 276 19.11 3.71 -11.21
CA VAL A 276 18.51 3.84 -9.88
C VAL A 276 19.12 5.03 -9.14
N GLU A 277 20.44 5.17 -9.13
CA GLU A 277 21.14 6.25 -8.44
C GLU A 277 20.81 7.63 -9.04
N ARG A 278 20.62 7.71 -10.37
CA ARG A 278 20.22 8.96 -11.03
C ARG A 278 18.81 9.40 -10.65
N GLU A 279 17.84 8.48 -10.63
CA GLU A 279 16.43 8.81 -10.35
C GLU A 279 16.13 8.92 -8.85
N ALA A 280 16.76 8.08 -8.02
CA ALA A 280 16.40 7.88 -6.62
C ALA A 280 17.56 8.04 -5.63
N GLY A 281 18.79 8.30 -6.11
CA GLY A 281 19.99 8.44 -5.29
C GLY A 281 19.89 9.46 -4.14
N PRO A 282 19.28 10.64 -4.31
CA PRO A 282 19.06 11.55 -3.18
C PRO A 282 18.28 10.92 -2.03
N LEU A 283 17.20 10.20 -2.33
CA LEU A 283 16.38 9.53 -1.32
C LEU A 283 17.09 8.29 -0.74
N LEU A 284 17.84 7.54 -1.55
CA LEU A 284 18.68 6.45 -1.05
C LEU A 284 19.67 6.94 0.01
N ARG A 285 20.41 8.02 -0.28
CA ARG A 285 21.35 8.64 0.66
C ARG A 285 20.67 9.18 1.91
N GLU A 286 19.54 9.86 1.75
CA GLU A 286 18.73 10.35 2.88
C GLU A 286 18.33 9.20 3.82
N LEU A 287 17.98 8.05 3.26
CA LEU A 287 17.63 6.84 4.00
C LEU A 287 18.85 6.04 4.46
N GLY A 288 20.08 6.50 4.24
CA GLY A 288 21.29 5.80 4.67
C GLY A 288 21.64 4.55 3.85
N TYR A 289 21.08 4.41 2.65
CA TYR A 289 21.52 3.42 1.67
C TYR A 289 22.67 4.02 0.86
N ALA A 290 23.90 3.58 1.18
CA ALA A 290 25.13 3.91 0.44
C ALA A 290 25.33 2.97 -0.74
#